data_AF-A0A8H6BYC7-F1
#
_entry.id   AF-A0A8H6BYC7-F1
#
_cell.length_a   1.000
_cell.length_b   1.000
_cell.length_c   1.000
_cell.angle_alpha   90.00
_cell.angle_beta   90.00
_cell.angle_gamma   90.00
#
_symmetry.space_group_name_H-M   'P 1'
#
loop_
_entity.id
_entity.type
_entity.pdbx_description
1 polymer ?
#
loop_
_entity_poly.entity_id
_entity_poly.type
_entity_poly.pdbx_seq_one_letter_code
_entity_poly.pdbx_strand_id
1 'polypeptide(L)'
;MPRQQIKKQEVDEVAMQAAIDDIKSGKISSFRKASQKYGLCATTLRNRMNGVPSRSIAHANEQLFSPLQEDSIAQWILDSEREGTPRTRKDVIEFAGLIAAQEDKPTIHVSDNCRKQAEKFFKNFKQLINENNINHDNVFRVDSTTYIMGKGNSSEMVIPGDDNKVYVQSFEGMIVVQ
;
A
#
# COMPACT_ATOMS: atom_id res chain seq x y z
N MET A 1 -6.51 35.64 12.90
CA MET A 1 -7.02 34.61 13.83
C MET A 1 -5.89 33.63 14.13
N PRO A 2 -5.49 33.42 15.40
CA PRO A 2 -4.44 32.44 15.72
C PRO A 2 -4.97 31.02 15.49
N ARG A 3 -4.23 30.23 14.71
CA ARG A 3 -4.52 28.81 14.45
C ARG A 3 -4.26 28.05 15.75
N GLN A 4 -5.31 27.64 16.46
CA GLN A 4 -5.17 26.81 17.65
C GLN A 4 -4.43 25.53 17.26
N GLN A 5 -3.24 25.32 17.85
CA GLN A 5 -2.49 24.08 17.68
C GLN A 5 -3.25 22.99 18.42
N ILE A 6 -3.94 22.13 17.66
CA ILE A 6 -4.55 20.93 18.19
C ILE A 6 -3.40 20.01 18.63
N LYS A 7 -3.23 19.82 19.94
CA LYS A 7 -2.27 18.84 20.47
C LYS A 7 -2.59 17.49 19.85
N LYS A 8 -1.58 16.85 19.25
CA LYS A 8 -1.67 15.52 18.65
C LYS A 8 -1.90 14.50 19.76
N GLN A 9 -3.16 14.29 20.11
CA GLN A 9 -3.56 13.35 21.14
C GLN A 9 -3.39 11.95 20.56
N GLU A 10 -2.48 11.18 21.15
CA GLU A 10 -2.32 9.77 20.85
C GLU A 10 -3.67 9.09 21.12
N VAL A 11 -4.23 8.48 20.07
CA VAL A 11 -5.56 7.91 20.16
C VAL A 11 -5.42 6.60 20.93
N ASP A 12 -5.94 6.58 22.15
CA ASP A 12 -6.11 5.33 22.89
C ASP A 12 -7.14 4.46 22.13
N GLU A 13 -6.62 3.48 21.38
CA GLU A 13 -7.42 2.56 20.57
C GLU A 13 -8.37 1.72 21.45
N VAL A 14 -8.04 1.49 22.72
CA VAL A 14 -8.90 0.76 23.67
C VAL A 14 -10.12 1.61 24.02
N ALA A 15 -9.89 2.87 24.39
CA ALA A 15 -10.97 3.83 24.64
C ALA A 15 -11.82 4.05 23.37
N MET A 16 -11.18 4.04 22.20
CA MET A 16 -11.84 4.16 20.90
C MET A 16 -12.82 3.01 20.67
N GLN A 17 -12.38 1.77 20.87
CA GLN A 17 -13.23 0.60 20.68
C GLN A 17 -14.39 0.57 21.70
N ALA A 18 -14.12 0.87 22.97
CA ALA A 18 -15.14 0.94 24.01
C ALA A 18 -16.22 1.98 23.70
N ALA A 19 -15.83 3.14 23.15
CA ALA A 19 -16.77 4.18 22.75
C ALA A 19 -17.64 3.76 21.56
N ILE A 20 -17.08 3.02 20.60
CA ILE A 20 -17.82 2.47 19.46
C ILE A 20 -18.85 1.44 19.93
N ASP A 21 -18.47 0.55 20.85
CA ASP A 21 -19.35 -0.50 21.36
C ASP A 21 -20.51 0.10 22.18
N ASP A 22 -20.25 1.13 22.99
CA ASP A 22 -21.28 1.85 23.74
C ASP A 22 -22.25 2.64 22.83
N ILE A 23 -21.77 3.13 21.68
CA ILE A 23 -22.64 3.76 20.66
C ILE A 23 -23.48 2.71 19.94
N LYS A 24 -22.87 1.61 19.49
CA LYS A 24 -23.55 0.51 18.78
C LYS A 24 -24.60 -0.19 19.65
N SER A 25 -24.31 -0.37 20.93
CA SER A 25 -25.25 -0.95 21.92
C SER A 25 -26.36 0.02 22.34
N GLY A 26 -26.36 1.26 21.86
CA GLY A 26 -27.39 2.26 22.16
C GLY A 26 -27.28 2.89 23.54
N LYS A 27 -26.27 2.55 24.35
CA LYS A 27 -26.02 3.18 25.66
C LYS A 27 -25.70 4.66 25.52
N ILE A 28 -25.06 5.06 24.41
CA ILE A 28 -24.75 6.45 24.10
C ILE A 28 -25.29 6.80 22.72
N SER A 29 -26.26 7.72 22.67
CA SER A 29 -26.92 8.13 21.42
C SER A 29 -26.16 9.19 20.62
N SER A 30 -25.07 9.76 21.15
CA SER A 30 -24.37 10.88 20.51
C SER A 30 -22.86 10.74 20.56
N PHE A 31 -22.22 10.93 19.41
CA PHE A 31 -20.75 11.03 19.29
C PHE A 31 -20.15 12.10 20.20
N ARG A 32 -20.87 13.20 20.47
CA ARG A 32 -20.37 14.28 21.33
C ARG A 32 -20.36 13.87 22.81
N LYS A 33 -21.36 13.09 23.23
CA LYS A 33 -21.41 12.51 24.59
C LYS A 33 -20.34 11.44 24.76
N ALA A 34 -20.15 10.56 23.77
CA ALA A 34 -19.09 9.56 23.78
C ALA A 34 -17.70 10.23 23.81
N SER A 35 -17.49 11.26 22.99
CA SER A 35 -16.26 12.07 22.97
C SER A 35 -15.92 12.64 24.35
N GLN A 36 -16.88 13.23 25.05
CA GLN A 36 -16.65 13.74 26.42
C GLN A 36 -16.39 12.62 27.44
N LYS A 37 -17.15 11.52 27.38
CA LYS A 37 -17.01 10.40 28.33
C LYS A 37 -15.64 9.73 28.21
N TYR A 38 -15.14 9.52 27.00
CA TYR A 38 -13.90 8.80 26.73
C TYR A 38 -12.70 9.71 26.45
N GLY A 39 -12.87 11.04 26.49
CA GLY A 39 -11.79 12.01 26.21
C GLY A 39 -11.27 11.98 24.77
N LEU A 40 -12.09 11.54 23.82
CA LEU A 40 -11.73 11.35 22.41
C LEU A 40 -12.22 12.49 21.52
N CYS A 41 -11.60 12.69 20.35
CA CYS A 41 -12.11 13.62 19.35
C CYS A 41 -13.38 13.07 18.67
N ALA A 42 -14.47 13.84 18.70
CA ALA A 42 -15.75 13.45 18.09
C ALA A 42 -15.65 13.20 16.57
N THR A 43 -14.77 13.93 15.87
CA THR A 43 -14.49 13.73 14.45
C THR A 43 -13.78 12.40 14.19
N THR A 44 -12.77 12.06 14.98
CA THR A 44 -12.07 10.78 14.93
C THR A 44 -13.02 9.61 15.20
N LEU A 45 -13.89 9.74 16.21
CA LEU A 45 -14.96 8.78 16.53
C LEU A 45 -15.89 8.53 15.34
N ARG A 46 -16.35 9.60 14.68
CA ARG A 46 -17.22 9.51 13.52
C ARG A 46 -16.51 8.85 12.34
N ASN A 47 -15.28 9.24 12.05
CA ASN A 47 -14.49 8.65 10.97
C ASN A 47 -14.28 7.15 11.21
N ARG A 48 -13.96 6.75 12.44
CA ARG A 48 -13.79 5.35 12.80
C ARG A 48 -15.08 4.54 12.62
N MET A 49 -16.23 5.12 13.01
CA MET A 49 -17.55 4.51 12.78
C MET A 49 -17.95 4.40 11.32
N ASN A 50 -17.44 5.30 10.47
CA ASN A 50 -17.60 5.24 9.02
C ASN A 50 -16.59 4.28 8.34
N GLY A 51 -15.82 3.51 9.12
CA GLY A 51 -14.90 2.51 8.61
C GLY A 51 -13.50 3.03 8.27
N VAL A 52 -13.16 4.27 8.65
CA VAL A 52 -11.78 4.76 8.49
C VAL A 52 -10.87 4.02 9.48
N PRO A 53 -9.87 3.26 9.03
CA PRO A 53 -8.99 2.50 9.91
C PRO A 53 -8.11 3.41 10.78
N SER A 54 -7.48 2.84 11.82
CA SER A 54 -6.45 3.57 12.57
C SER A 54 -5.31 3.96 11.64
N ARG A 55 -4.53 4.95 12.06
CA ARG A 55 -3.31 5.33 11.36
C ARG A 55 -2.33 4.16 11.24
N SER A 56 -2.19 3.34 12.28
CA SER A 56 -1.32 2.16 12.27
C SER A 56 -1.77 1.12 11.25
N ILE A 57 -3.06 0.82 11.19
CA ILE A 57 -3.63 -0.13 10.23
C ILE A 57 -3.55 0.44 8.80
N ALA A 58 -3.84 1.73 8.62
CA ALA A 58 -3.78 2.38 7.31
C ALA A 58 -2.37 2.33 6.70
N HIS A 59 -1.33 2.52 7.52
CA HIS A 59 0.06 2.46 7.07
C HIS A 59 0.69 1.07 7.15
N ALA A 60 -0.06 0.03 7.55
CA ALA A 60 0.48 -1.32 7.65
C ALA A 60 1.01 -1.83 6.31
N ASN A 61 0.35 -1.47 5.20
CA ASN A 61 0.76 -1.85 3.85
C ASN A 61 1.95 -1.03 3.31
N GLU A 62 2.33 0.05 4.00
CA GLU A 62 3.49 0.89 3.67
C GLU A 62 4.74 0.45 4.44
N GLN A 63 4.61 -0.45 5.43
CA GLN A 63 5.75 -0.98 6.17
C GLN A 63 6.44 -2.08 5.37
N LEU A 64 7.78 -2.05 5.39
CA LEU A 64 8.60 -3.09 4.76
C LEU A 64 8.61 -4.39 5.58
N PHE A 65 8.43 -4.27 6.89
CA PHE A 65 8.46 -5.38 7.85
C PHE A 65 7.09 -5.58 8.47
N SER A 66 6.75 -6.84 8.76
CA SER A 66 5.61 -7.16 9.61
C SER A 66 5.92 -6.82 11.08
N PRO A 67 4.91 -6.58 11.93
CA PRO A 67 5.15 -6.33 13.36
C PRO A 67 5.98 -7.41 14.04
N LEU A 68 5.81 -8.68 13.64
CA LEU A 68 6.59 -9.80 14.16
C LEU A 68 8.08 -9.73 13.74
N GLN A 69 8.34 -9.25 12.53
CA GLN A 69 9.71 -9.07 12.03
C GLN A 69 10.39 -7.91 12.75
N GLU A 70 9.68 -6.79 12.97
CA GLU A 70 10.18 -5.67 13.77
C GLU A 70 10.49 -6.11 15.20
N ASP A 71 9.62 -6.89 15.83
CA ASP A 71 9.83 -7.46 17.16
C ASP A 71 11.05 -8.39 17.19
N SER A 72 11.24 -9.22 16.17
CA SER A 72 12.39 -10.11 16.05
C SER A 72 13.70 -9.34 15.92
N ILE A 73 13.71 -8.27 15.11
CA ILE A 73 14.87 -7.39 14.95
C ILE A 73 15.16 -6.66 16.28
N ALA A 74 14.12 -6.17 16.96
CA ALA A 74 14.25 -5.48 18.24
C ALA A 74 14.80 -6.41 19.34
N GLN A 75 14.26 -7.63 19.45
CA GLN A 75 14.75 -8.64 20.38
C GLN A 75 16.21 -8.98 20.11
N TRP A 76 16.57 -9.22 18.84
CA TRP A 76 17.95 -9.51 18.47
C TRP A 76 18.93 -8.40 18.85
N ILE A 77 18.53 -7.13 18.70
CA ILE A 77 19.32 -5.97 19.15
C ILE A 77 19.46 -5.96 20.67
N LEU A 78 18.35 -6.14 21.40
CA LEU A 78 18.34 -6.12 22.87
C LEU A 78 19.16 -7.26 23.48
N ASP A 79 19.06 -8.46 22.92
CA ASP A 79 19.83 -9.62 23.35
C ASP A 79 21.32 -9.42 23.07
N SER A 80 21.66 -8.88 21.89
CA SER A 80 23.04 -8.56 21.54
C SER A 80 23.66 -7.50 22.47
N GLU A 81 22.89 -6.50 22.90
CA GLU A 81 23.30 -5.50 23.89
C GLU A 81 23.54 -6.15 25.27
N ARG A 82 22.62 -7.05 25.69
CA ARG A 82 22.74 -7.80 26.95
C ARG A 82 23.98 -8.70 26.97
N GLU A 83 24.34 -9.28 25.83
CA GLU A 83 25.54 -10.11 25.66
C GLU A 83 26.84 -9.29 25.60
N GLY A 84 26.75 -7.96 25.60
CA GLY A 84 27.91 -7.08 25.52
C GLY A 84 28.48 -6.96 24.10
N THR A 85 27.72 -7.34 23.08
CA THR A 85 28.07 -7.18 21.67
C THR A 85 27.05 -6.28 20.95
N PRO A 86 27.04 -4.96 21.21
CA PRO A 86 26.13 -4.04 20.53
C PRO A 86 26.22 -4.19 19.01
N ARG A 87 25.07 -4.32 18.35
CA ARG A 87 25.03 -4.47 16.88
C ARG A 87 25.16 -3.12 16.21
N THR A 88 25.99 -3.07 15.18
CA THR A 88 26.13 -1.85 14.38
C THR A 88 24.91 -1.72 13.46
N ARG A 89 24.59 -0.48 13.05
CA ARG A 89 23.55 -0.22 12.05
C ARG A 89 23.67 -1.09 10.79
N LYS A 90 24.90 -1.42 10.36
CA LYS A 90 25.15 -2.30 9.19
C LYS A 90 24.62 -3.71 9.44
N ASP A 91 24.95 -4.29 10.59
CA ASP A 91 24.53 -5.63 10.98
C ASP A 91 22.99 -5.71 11.09
N VAL A 92 22.35 -4.66 11.60
CA VAL A 92 20.89 -4.55 11.65
C VAL A 92 20.27 -4.51 10.25
N ILE A 93 20.84 -3.75 9.32
CA ILE A 93 20.35 -3.69 7.93
C ILE A 93 20.49 -5.06 7.25
N GLU A 94 21.61 -5.73 7.45
CA GLU A 94 21.86 -7.05 6.88
C GLU A 94 20.89 -8.10 7.44
N PHE A 95 20.73 -8.14 8.76
CA PHE A 95 19.80 -9.04 9.43
C PHE A 95 18.34 -8.78 9.02
N ALA A 96 17.94 -7.50 8.95
CA ALA A 96 16.62 -7.12 8.48
C ALA A 96 16.39 -7.54 7.02
N GLY A 97 17.39 -7.40 6.16
CA GLY A 97 17.33 -7.90 4.78
C GLY A 97 17.11 -9.42 4.69
N LEU A 98 17.76 -10.18 5.56
CA LEU A 98 17.58 -11.64 5.64
C LEU A 98 16.15 -12.00 6.10
N ILE A 99 15.65 -11.33 7.14
CA ILE A 99 14.28 -11.54 7.66
C ILE A 99 13.22 -11.19 6.61
N ALA A 100 13.39 -10.09 5.88
CA ALA A 100 12.47 -9.70 4.81
C ALA A 100 12.46 -10.72 3.66
N ALA A 101 13.58 -11.39 3.40
CA ALA A 101 13.68 -12.41 2.35
C ALA A 101 13.16 -13.78 2.77
N GLN A 102 13.07 -14.06 4.08
CA GLN A 102 12.66 -15.36 4.63
C GLN A 102 11.15 -15.59 4.59
N GLU A 103 10.35 -14.54 4.53
CA GLU A 103 8.92 -14.68 4.23
C GLU A 103 8.70 -14.59 2.72
N ASP A 104 8.45 -15.73 2.10
CA ASP A 104 7.68 -15.77 0.86
C ASP A 104 6.42 -14.93 1.09
N LYS A 105 6.29 -13.80 0.36
CA LYS A 105 5.10 -12.96 0.32
C LYS A 105 3.85 -13.85 0.38
N PRO A 106 2.81 -13.51 1.16
CA PRO A 106 1.64 -14.34 1.29
C PRO A 106 1.16 -14.71 -0.10
N THR A 107 1.07 -16.02 -0.36
CA THR A 107 0.49 -16.53 -1.59
C THR A 107 -0.92 -15.94 -1.65
N ILE A 108 -1.09 -14.91 -2.46
CA ILE A 108 -2.41 -14.36 -2.74
C ILE A 108 -3.20 -15.56 -3.23
N HIS A 109 -4.27 -15.95 -2.51
CA HIS A 109 -5.26 -16.86 -3.06
C HIS A 109 -5.91 -16.11 -4.22
N VAL A 110 -5.26 -16.19 -5.38
CA VAL A 110 -5.74 -15.69 -6.65
C VAL A 110 -7.03 -16.46 -6.88
N SER A 111 -8.17 -15.84 -6.59
CA SER A 111 -9.48 -16.42 -6.89
C SER A 111 -9.48 -16.88 -8.35
N ASP A 112 -10.21 -17.94 -8.68
CA ASP A 112 -10.29 -18.44 -10.07
C ASP A 112 -10.66 -17.34 -11.08
N ASN A 113 -11.33 -16.29 -10.61
CA ASN A 113 -11.64 -15.09 -11.37
C ASN A 113 -10.39 -14.28 -11.74
N CYS A 114 -9.47 -14.06 -10.78
CA CYS A 114 -8.20 -13.36 -11.04
C CYS A 114 -7.28 -14.15 -11.97
N ARG A 115 -7.28 -15.49 -11.88
CA ARG A 115 -6.53 -16.35 -12.81
C ARG A 115 -7.07 -16.23 -14.24
N LYS A 116 -8.38 -16.31 -14.43
CA LYS A 116 -9.03 -16.13 -15.74
C LYS A 116 -8.81 -14.73 -16.31
N GLN A 117 -8.79 -13.70 -15.47
CA GLN A 117 -8.47 -12.33 -15.89
C GLN A 117 -7.02 -12.21 -16.34
N ALA A 118 -6.07 -12.80 -15.62
CA ALA A 118 -4.66 -12.83 -16.00
C ALA A 118 -4.45 -13.59 -17.32
N GLU A 119 -5.08 -14.76 -17.48
CA GLU A 119 -5.00 -15.54 -18.73
C GLU A 119 -5.59 -14.76 -19.92
N LYS A 120 -6.72 -14.07 -19.72
CA LYS A 120 -7.32 -13.19 -20.74
C LYS A 120 -6.38 -12.04 -21.09
N PHE A 121 -5.76 -11.40 -20.10
CA PHE A 121 -4.78 -10.35 -20.31
C PHE A 121 -3.59 -10.85 -21.14
N PHE A 122 -2.95 -11.96 -20.76
CA PHE A 122 -1.80 -12.50 -21.49
C PHE A 122 -2.14 -12.97 -22.90
N LYS A 123 -3.38 -13.44 -23.13
CA LYS A 123 -3.86 -13.77 -24.47
C LYS A 123 -3.98 -12.51 -25.34
N ASN A 124 -4.62 -11.45 -24.82
CA ASN A 124 -4.73 -10.17 -25.51
C ASN A 124 -3.35 -9.55 -25.76
N PHE A 125 -2.45 -9.64 -24.79
CA PHE A 125 -1.07 -9.16 -24.88
C PHE A 125 -0.31 -9.81 -26.03
N LYS A 126 -0.36 -11.15 -26.14
CA LYS A 126 0.26 -11.88 -27.27
C LYS A 126 -0.35 -11.51 -28.62
N GLN A 127 -1.66 -11.30 -28.67
CA GLN A 127 -2.34 -10.86 -29.88
C GLN A 127 -1.86 -9.48 -30.34
N LEU A 128 -1.77 -8.51 -29.42
CA LEU A 128 -1.28 -7.16 -29.71
C LEU A 128 0.18 -7.15 -30.21
N ILE A 129 1.04 -7.96 -29.60
CA ILE A 129 2.45 -8.10 -30.04
C ILE A 129 2.51 -8.58 -31.49
N ASN A 130 1.70 -9.59 -31.83
CA ASN A 130 1.67 -10.16 -33.17
C ASN A 130 1.06 -9.21 -34.20
N GLU A 131 -0.07 -8.56 -33.89
CA GLU A 131 -0.77 -7.63 -34.78
C GLU A 131 0.09 -6.41 -35.12
N ASN A 132 0.83 -5.88 -34.15
CA ASN A 132 1.65 -4.68 -34.33
C ASN A 132 3.11 -4.98 -34.72
N ASN A 133 3.46 -6.26 -34.85
CA ASN A 133 4.81 -6.75 -35.12
C ASN A 133 5.85 -6.12 -34.17
N ILE A 134 5.54 -6.13 -32.87
CA ILE A 134 6.35 -5.53 -31.80
C ILE A 134 7.41 -6.55 -31.37
N ASN A 135 8.70 -6.19 -31.45
CA ASN A 135 9.75 -7.03 -30.89
C ASN A 135 9.72 -6.97 -29.35
N HIS A 136 9.94 -8.10 -28.69
CA HIS A 136 9.96 -8.25 -27.23
C HIS A 136 10.99 -7.33 -26.57
N ASP A 137 12.07 -6.98 -27.27
CA ASP A 137 13.09 -6.03 -26.80
C ASP A 137 12.56 -4.60 -26.62
N ASN A 138 11.39 -4.29 -27.18
CA ASN A 138 10.75 -2.98 -27.04
C ASN A 138 9.55 -2.99 -26.08
N VAL A 139 9.49 -3.98 -25.19
CA VAL A 139 8.50 -4.06 -24.10
C VAL A 139 9.15 -3.55 -22.84
N PHE A 140 8.69 -2.39 -22.36
CA PHE A 140 9.22 -1.75 -21.17
C PHE A 140 8.22 -1.83 -20.04
N ARG A 141 8.69 -2.26 -18.87
CA ARG A 141 7.93 -2.12 -17.63
C ARG A 141 8.13 -0.71 -17.10
N VAL A 142 7.05 0.04 -16.92
CA VAL A 142 7.11 1.44 -16.46
C VAL A 142 6.89 1.57 -14.96
N ASP A 143 6.05 0.72 -14.38
CA ASP A 143 5.81 0.69 -12.94
C ASP A 143 5.43 -0.73 -12.46
N SER A 144 4.87 -0.84 -11.24
CA SER A 144 4.42 -2.12 -10.68
C SER A 144 3.28 -2.79 -11.47
N THR A 145 2.55 -2.05 -12.30
CA THR A 145 1.25 -2.42 -12.90
C THR A 145 1.12 -2.13 -14.41
N THR A 146 2.06 -1.43 -15.03
CA THR A 146 1.95 -0.85 -16.37
C THR A 146 3.12 -1.26 -17.25
N TYR A 147 2.77 -1.73 -18.45
CA TYR A 147 3.71 -2.07 -19.51
C TYR A 147 3.49 -1.13 -20.70
N ILE A 148 4.58 -0.59 -21.23
CA ILE A 148 4.58 0.22 -22.45
C ILE A 148 5.30 -0.55 -23.56
N MET A 149 4.70 -0.53 -24.76
CA MET A 149 5.23 -1.22 -25.93
C MET A 149 5.21 -0.29 -27.14
N GLY A 150 6.32 -0.26 -27.89
CA GLY A 150 6.44 0.53 -29.11
C GLY A 150 7.56 0.00 -30.00
N LYS A 151 7.76 0.55 -31.20
CA LYS A 151 9.01 0.35 -31.95
C LYS A 151 9.94 1.49 -31.57
N GLY A 152 11.22 1.24 -31.29
CA GLY A 152 12.17 2.27 -30.85
C GLY A 152 12.29 3.51 -31.76
N ASN A 153 11.79 3.43 -33.01
CA ASN A 153 11.72 4.52 -33.99
C ASN A 153 10.29 4.94 -34.38
N SER A 154 9.24 4.42 -33.71
CA SER A 154 7.84 4.74 -34.02
C SER A 154 7.28 5.72 -33.00
N SER A 155 6.51 6.69 -33.49
CA SER A 155 5.75 7.63 -32.66
C SER A 155 4.54 7.01 -31.98
N GLU A 156 4.17 5.77 -32.34
CA GLU A 156 2.99 5.07 -31.85
C GLU A 156 3.34 4.09 -30.71
N MET A 157 2.68 4.28 -29.56
CA MET A 157 2.78 3.39 -28.39
C MET A 157 1.44 2.72 -28.09
N VAL A 158 1.50 1.45 -27.68
CA VAL A 158 0.34 0.63 -27.32
C VAL A 158 0.42 0.26 -25.84
N ILE A 159 -0.66 0.56 -25.10
CA ILE A 159 -0.80 0.25 -23.68
C ILE A 159 -1.89 -0.82 -23.51
N PRO A 160 -1.57 -2.01 -22.96
CA PRO A 160 -2.56 -3.04 -22.75
C PRO A 160 -3.38 -2.74 -21.49
N GLY A 161 -4.63 -2.31 -21.64
CA GLY A 161 -5.56 -2.21 -20.50
C GLY A 161 -6.64 -1.13 -20.58
N ASP A 162 -6.43 -0.08 -21.36
CA ASP A 162 -7.44 0.99 -21.53
C ASP A 162 -7.91 1.02 -22.99
N ASP A 163 -9.23 0.91 -23.15
CA ASP A 163 -10.02 0.97 -24.38
C ASP A 163 -9.31 1.58 -25.60
N ASN A 164 -8.58 0.76 -26.37
CA ASN A 164 -8.14 1.01 -27.75
C ASN A 164 -7.65 2.43 -28.10
N LYS A 165 -7.03 3.15 -27.16
CA LYS A 165 -6.42 4.46 -27.43
C LYS A 165 -4.97 4.26 -27.81
N VAL A 166 -4.65 4.53 -29.07
CA VAL A 166 -3.29 4.64 -29.57
C VAL A 166 -2.79 6.02 -29.17
N TYR A 167 -1.75 6.06 -28.32
CA TYR A 167 -1.12 7.32 -27.94
C TYR A 167 0.08 7.56 -28.84
N VAL A 168 0.12 8.73 -29.47
CA VAL A 168 1.26 9.19 -30.27
C VAL A 168 2.13 10.08 -29.39
N GLN A 169 3.34 9.64 -29.07
CA GLN A 169 4.30 10.47 -28.34
C GLN A 169 5.03 11.38 -29.34
N SER A 170 4.79 12.69 -29.27
CA SER A 170 5.65 13.68 -29.89
C SER A 170 6.96 13.81 -29.09
N PHE A 171 8.06 14.08 -29.77
CA PHE A 171 9.44 14.05 -29.23
C PHE A 171 9.74 15.07 -28.11
N GLU A 172 8.74 15.84 -27.65
CA GLU A 172 8.87 16.83 -26.59
C GLU A 172 7.72 16.68 -25.57
N GLY A 173 7.92 15.81 -24.59
CA GLY A 173 7.48 16.03 -23.20
C GLY A 173 6.01 16.30 -22.86
N MET A 174 5.03 16.21 -23.77
CA MET A 174 3.61 16.37 -23.46
C MET A 174 2.76 15.27 -24.09
N ILE A 175 2.13 14.45 -23.24
CA ILE A 175 1.08 13.53 -23.65
C ILE A 175 -0.15 14.37 -23.99
N VAL A 176 -0.48 14.47 -25.28
CA VAL A 176 -1.75 15.04 -25.74
C VAL A 176 -2.70 13.88 -26.01
N VAL A 177 -3.82 13.84 -25.29
CA VAL A 177 -4.92 12.91 -25.55
C VAL A 177 -5.72 13.47 -26.73
N GLN A 178 -5.87 12.69 -27.79
CA GLN A 178 -6.83 12.95 -28.87
C GLN A 178 -7.93 11.89 -28.85
#